data_AF-A0A534V3P2-F1
#
_entry.id   AF-A0A534V3P2-F1
#
_cell.length_a   1.000
_cell.length_b   1.000
_cell.length_c   1.000
_cell.angle_alpha   90.00
_cell.angle_beta   90.00
_cell.angle_gamma   90.00
#
_symmetry.space_group_name_H-M   'P 1'
#
loop_
_entity.id
_entity.type
_entity.pdbx_description
1 polymer ?
#
loop_
_entity_poly.entity_id
_entity_poly.type
_entity_poly.pdbx_seq_one_letter_code
_entity_poly.pdbx_strand_id
1 'polypeptide(L)'
;MPLLAAAIPPITVARAVCRYGVNVPFADQWQFVPLLIDAVDGRLRWSALWAQHNEHRIVLPRLVMLALARPSRWDVRWEMAMSMVIGVIAVAVVAALVYRTVGLLAPSAVPWLVVMTSTLCFSLSAWENWIWGWQVQILMVVLAASLAAWLVAGWDGGWFRLALLVCVALYGVLSFGSGLVLLALLVPAAWFASDRQSPPARIGRAGVAFAVVVAVAALYSRGFSYPEQHPSPLFVVAHPVDYGVYVLAYMGAGLAAGSVRTAAAWG
;
A
#
# COMPACT_ATOMS: atom_id res chain seq x y z
N MET A 1 -2.46 -26.24 -14.24
CA MET A 1 -3.70 -25.59 -14.74
C MET A 1 -4.20 -24.45 -13.83
N PRO A 2 -4.41 -24.60 -12.51
CA PRO A 2 -4.97 -23.52 -11.67
C PRO A 2 -4.11 -22.25 -11.60
N LEU A 3 -2.77 -22.36 -11.61
CA LEU A 3 -1.89 -21.18 -11.61
C LEU A 3 -2.01 -20.32 -12.87
N LEU A 4 -2.32 -20.93 -14.03
CA LEU A 4 -2.57 -20.17 -15.25
C LEU A 4 -3.88 -19.37 -15.14
N ALA A 5 -4.87 -19.88 -14.41
CA ALA A 5 -6.12 -19.15 -14.16
C ALA A 5 -5.90 -17.88 -13.31
N ALA A 6 -4.84 -17.82 -12.49
CA ALA A 6 -4.50 -16.61 -11.74
C ALA A 6 -4.06 -15.43 -12.62
N ALA A 7 -3.75 -15.65 -13.90
CA ALA A 7 -3.49 -14.57 -14.85
C ALA A 7 -4.78 -13.94 -15.42
N ILE A 8 -5.93 -14.62 -15.32
CA ILE A 8 -7.19 -14.14 -15.91
C ILE A 8 -7.65 -12.81 -15.28
N PRO A 9 -7.68 -12.64 -13.93
CA PRO A 9 -8.07 -11.38 -13.31
C PRO A 9 -7.23 -10.17 -13.74
N PRO A 10 -5.88 -10.17 -13.65
CA PRO A 10 -5.08 -9.02 -14.07
C PRO A 10 -5.19 -8.74 -15.57
N ILE A 11 -5.30 -9.76 -16.43
CA ILE A 11 -5.52 -9.54 -17.87
C ILE A 11 -6.88 -8.87 -18.11
N THR A 12 -7.92 -9.28 -17.37
CA THR A 12 -9.27 -8.72 -17.48
C THR A 12 -9.28 -7.25 -17.05
N VAL A 13 -8.68 -6.94 -15.89
CA VAL A 13 -8.53 -5.55 -15.42
C VAL A 13 -7.69 -4.73 -16.39
N ALA A 14 -6.56 -5.24 -16.87
CA ALA A 14 -5.72 -4.54 -17.84
C ALA A 14 -6.48 -4.21 -19.13
N ARG A 15 -7.30 -5.14 -19.65
CA ARG A 15 -8.18 -4.89 -20.80
C ARG A 15 -9.21 -3.81 -20.49
N ALA A 16 -9.80 -3.81 -19.28
CA ALA A 16 -10.73 -2.78 -18.86
C ALA A 16 -10.04 -1.41 -18.78
N VAL A 17 -8.84 -1.31 -18.19
CA VAL A 17 -8.05 -0.08 -18.14
C VAL A 17 -7.70 0.41 -19.54
N CYS A 18 -7.27 -0.47 -20.45
CA CYS A 18 -7.00 -0.07 -21.84
C CYS A 18 -8.25 0.44 -22.59
N ARG A 19 -9.43 -0.10 -22.26
CA ARG A 19 -10.70 0.27 -22.92
C ARG A 19 -11.34 1.53 -22.33
N TYR A 20 -11.27 1.69 -21.01
CA TYR A 20 -12.02 2.71 -20.27
C TYR A 20 -11.13 3.79 -19.65
N GLY A 21 -9.81 3.59 -19.58
CA GLY A 21 -8.86 4.58 -19.10
C GLY A 21 -8.74 5.76 -20.07
N VAL A 22 -9.07 6.95 -19.58
CA VAL A 22 -9.00 8.20 -20.35
C VAL A 22 -7.84 9.07 -19.87
N ASN A 23 -7.25 9.83 -20.79
CA ASN A 23 -6.20 10.78 -20.45
C ASN A 23 -6.80 12.11 -19.94
N VAL A 24 -7.46 12.07 -18.79
CA VAL A 24 -8.04 13.26 -18.14
C VAL A 24 -7.73 13.19 -16.65
N PRO A 25 -7.06 14.20 -16.06
CA PRO A 25 -6.81 14.21 -14.63
C PRO A 25 -8.11 14.32 -13.84
N PHE A 26 -8.18 13.57 -12.74
CA PHE A 26 -9.36 13.47 -11.88
C PHE A 26 -9.05 13.78 -10.42
N ALA A 27 -9.93 14.55 -9.77
CA ALA A 27 -9.88 14.89 -8.35
C ALA A 27 -8.46 15.32 -7.87
N ASP A 28 -7.89 14.62 -6.90
CA ASP A 28 -6.57 14.91 -6.31
C ASP A 28 -5.43 14.98 -7.32
N GLN A 29 -5.58 14.33 -8.47
CA GLN A 29 -4.57 14.35 -9.53
C GLN A 29 -4.32 15.76 -10.08
N TRP A 30 -5.29 16.67 -9.99
CA TRP A 30 -5.10 18.09 -10.32
C TRP A 30 -4.11 18.79 -9.38
N GLN A 31 -3.97 18.32 -8.13
CA GLN A 31 -3.00 18.88 -7.19
C GLN A 31 -1.55 18.54 -7.55
N PHE A 32 -1.32 17.67 -8.54
CA PHE A 32 0.00 17.38 -9.08
C PHE A 32 0.53 18.46 -10.04
N VAL A 33 -0.37 19.22 -10.67
CA VAL A 33 -0.01 20.19 -11.73
C VAL A 33 1.05 21.20 -11.29
N PRO A 34 0.96 21.83 -10.10
CA PRO A 34 1.98 22.79 -9.68
C PRO A 34 3.38 22.17 -9.59
N LEU A 35 3.48 20.93 -9.10
CA LEU A 35 4.74 20.20 -9.03
C LEU A 35 5.29 19.87 -10.43
N LEU A 36 4.40 19.55 -11.37
CA LEU A 36 4.78 19.29 -12.77
C LEU A 36 5.32 20.56 -13.44
N ILE A 37 4.66 21.71 -13.26
CA ILE A 37 5.12 23.01 -13.78
C ILE A 37 6.51 23.32 -13.21
N ASP A 38 6.71 23.18 -11.90
CA ASP A 38 8.01 23.42 -11.29
C ASP A 38 9.10 22.46 -11.79
N ALA A 39 8.75 21.21 -12.10
CA ALA A 39 9.69 20.26 -12.69
C ALA A 39 10.09 20.65 -14.13
N VAL A 40 9.14 21.13 -14.95
CA VAL A 40 9.39 21.60 -16.32
C VAL A 40 10.24 22.87 -16.32
N ASP A 41 9.96 23.80 -15.42
CA ASP A 41 10.68 25.08 -15.29
C ASP A 41 12.06 24.95 -14.62
N GLY A 42 12.46 23.74 -14.22
CA GLY A 42 13.73 23.51 -13.52
C GLY A 42 13.76 24.08 -12.09
N ARG A 43 12.59 24.29 -11.48
CA ARG A 43 12.41 24.87 -10.14
C ARG A 43 12.00 23.83 -9.09
N LEU A 44 12.13 22.54 -9.37
CA LEU A 44 11.75 21.47 -8.44
C LEU A 44 12.50 21.59 -7.11
N ARG A 45 11.77 21.75 -6.01
CA ARG A 45 12.32 21.86 -4.64
C ARG A 45 12.00 20.63 -3.82
N TRP A 46 12.92 20.26 -2.93
CA TRP A 46 12.67 19.20 -1.95
C TRP A 46 11.44 19.49 -1.07
N SER A 47 11.21 20.75 -0.70
CA SER A 47 10.04 21.14 0.08
C SER A 47 8.71 20.83 -0.62
N ALA A 48 8.66 20.92 -1.96
CA ALA A 48 7.46 20.59 -2.73
C ALA A 48 7.22 19.07 -2.77
N LEU A 49 8.29 18.27 -2.88
CA LEU A 49 8.20 16.82 -2.80
C LEU A 49 7.78 16.34 -1.40
N TRP A 50 8.30 16.96 -0.35
CA TRP A 50 7.99 16.66 1.05
C TRP A 50 6.67 17.28 1.53
N ALA A 51 6.02 18.15 0.75
CA ALA A 51 4.81 18.84 1.15
C ALA A 51 3.69 17.85 1.54
N GLN A 52 2.90 18.21 2.55
CA GLN A 52 1.74 17.42 2.94
C GLN A 52 0.68 17.45 1.82
N HIS A 53 0.02 16.32 1.59
CA HIS A 53 -1.18 16.19 0.75
C HIS A 53 -2.18 15.31 1.51
N ASN A 54 -3.30 15.89 1.93
CA ASN A 54 -4.18 15.31 2.95
C ASN A 54 -3.36 14.88 4.17
N GLU A 55 -3.54 13.70 4.75
CA GLU A 55 -2.73 13.21 5.87
C GLU A 55 -1.35 12.68 5.45
N HIS A 56 -0.98 12.80 4.18
CA HIS A 56 0.08 12.00 3.58
C HIS A 56 1.31 12.80 3.14
N ARG A 57 2.47 12.15 3.21
CA ARG A 57 3.74 12.59 2.62
C ARG A 57 4.07 11.69 1.42
N ILE A 58 3.46 11.94 0.27
CA ILE A 58 3.51 11.09 -0.93
C ILE A 58 4.75 11.34 -1.80
N VAL A 59 5.93 11.37 -1.17
CA VAL A 59 7.21 11.71 -1.81
C VAL A 59 7.54 10.75 -2.96
N LEU A 60 7.45 9.44 -2.71
CA LEU A 60 7.83 8.44 -3.71
C LEU A 60 6.82 8.39 -4.88
N PRO A 61 5.50 8.41 -4.66
CA PRO A 61 4.52 8.52 -5.74
C PRO A 61 4.76 9.75 -6.61
N ARG A 62 5.04 10.93 -6.02
CA ARG A 62 5.37 12.14 -6.77
C ARG A 62 6.59 11.95 -7.67
N LEU A 63 7.65 11.33 -7.17
CA LEU A 63 8.85 11.05 -7.97
C LEU A 63 8.54 10.08 -9.13
N VAL A 64 7.77 9.03 -8.87
CA VAL A 64 7.33 8.08 -9.91
C VAL A 64 6.48 8.79 -10.97
N MET A 65 5.48 9.56 -10.56
CA MET A 65 4.61 10.31 -11.48
C MET A 65 5.40 11.34 -12.29
N LEU A 66 6.36 12.06 -11.69
CA LEU A 66 7.24 12.99 -12.43
C LEU A 66 8.10 12.25 -13.46
N ALA A 67 8.65 11.09 -13.10
CA ALA A 67 9.44 10.26 -14.01
C ALA A 67 8.61 9.74 -15.19
N LEU A 68 7.32 9.42 -14.97
CA LEU A 68 6.39 8.99 -16.02
C LEU A 68 5.92 10.17 -16.90
N ALA A 69 5.67 11.33 -16.29
CA ALA A 69 5.15 12.51 -16.98
C ALA A 69 6.10 13.04 -18.06
N ARG A 70 7.42 12.96 -17.82
CA ARG A 70 8.43 13.46 -18.76
C ARG A 70 8.38 12.79 -20.15
N PRO A 71 8.46 11.46 -20.29
CA PRO A 71 8.34 10.80 -21.59
C PRO A 71 6.91 10.79 -22.14
N SER A 72 5.89 10.80 -21.28
CA SER A 72 4.49 10.67 -21.71
C SER A 72 3.81 11.99 -22.09
N ARG A 73 4.48 13.13 -21.86
CA ARG A 73 3.88 14.48 -21.89
C ARG A 73 2.69 14.58 -20.93
N TRP A 74 2.85 13.97 -19.76
CA TRP A 74 1.84 13.81 -18.71
C TRP A 74 0.54 13.18 -19.21
N ASP A 75 0.67 12.07 -19.94
CA ASP A 75 -0.45 11.16 -20.18
C ASP A 75 -0.72 10.33 -18.92
N VAL A 76 -1.83 10.60 -18.23
CA VAL A 76 -2.17 9.96 -16.95
C VAL A 76 -2.40 8.45 -17.06
N ARG A 77 -2.60 7.92 -18.29
CA ARG A 77 -2.71 6.47 -18.51
C ARG A 77 -1.39 5.74 -18.23
N TRP A 78 -0.25 6.43 -18.26
CA TRP A 78 1.03 5.86 -17.81
C TRP A 78 1.04 5.59 -16.31
N GLU A 79 0.38 6.44 -15.53
CA GLU A 79 0.21 6.25 -14.09
C GLU A 79 -0.72 5.06 -13.83
N MET A 80 -1.82 4.93 -14.57
CA MET A 80 -2.71 3.75 -14.51
C MET A 80 -1.95 2.45 -14.85
N ALA A 81 -1.13 2.47 -15.90
CA ALA A 81 -0.30 1.33 -16.28
C ALA A 81 0.73 0.99 -15.19
N MET A 82 1.33 1.99 -14.55
CA MET A 82 2.25 1.80 -13.43
C MET A 82 1.54 1.18 -12.22
N SER A 83 0.33 1.65 -11.86
CA SER A 83 -0.51 1.02 -10.83
C SER A 83 -0.73 -0.46 -11.12
N MET A 84 -0.98 -0.80 -12.39
CA MET A 84 -1.19 -2.18 -12.83
C MET A 84 0.07 -3.04 -12.66
N VAL A 85 1.24 -2.52 -13.05
CA VAL A 85 2.53 -3.20 -12.85
C VAL A 85 2.81 -3.44 -11.36
N ILE A 86 2.64 -2.41 -10.52
CA ILE A 86 2.84 -2.51 -9.08
C ILE A 86 1.88 -3.53 -8.47
N GLY A 87 0.62 -3.52 -8.88
CA GLY A 87 -0.38 -4.50 -8.44
C GLY A 87 0.01 -5.93 -8.79
N VAL A 88 0.53 -6.17 -9.99
CA VAL A 88 0.98 -7.52 -10.41
C VAL A 88 2.15 -7.98 -9.56
N ILE A 89 3.11 -7.09 -9.29
CA ILE A 89 4.24 -7.38 -8.41
C ILE A 89 3.75 -7.67 -6.99
N ALA A 90 2.82 -6.88 -6.46
CA ALA A 90 2.26 -7.11 -5.12
C ALA A 90 1.58 -8.48 -5.02
N VAL A 91 0.76 -8.88 -5.99
CA VAL A 91 0.14 -10.21 -6.04
C VAL A 91 1.19 -11.32 -6.17
N ALA A 92 2.24 -11.13 -6.96
CA ALA A 92 3.33 -12.09 -7.06
C ALA A 92 4.07 -12.28 -5.72
N VAL A 93 4.29 -11.19 -4.97
CA VAL A 93 4.88 -11.25 -3.63
C VAL A 93 3.95 -11.98 -2.65
N VAL A 94 2.65 -11.72 -2.69
CA VAL A 94 1.67 -12.44 -1.85
C VAL A 94 1.61 -13.91 -2.24
N ALA A 95 1.66 -14.25 -3.53
CA ALA A 95 1.76 -15.64 -3.97
C ALA A 95 3.00 -16.32 -3.40
N ALA A 96 4.17 -15.67 -3.48
CA ALA A 96 5.42 -16.17 -2.88
C ALA A 96 5.31 -16.34 -1.36
N LEU A 97 4.56 -15.46 -0.67
CA LEU A 97 4.24 -15.61 0.75
C LEU A 97 3.40 -16.86 0.99
N VAL A 98 2.33 -17.09 0.22
CA VAL A 98 1.46 -18.28 0.32
C VAL A 98 2.27 -19.56 0.09
N TYR A 99 3.16 -19.60 -0.91
CA TYR A 99 4.04 -20.74 -1.13
C TYR A 99 4.94 -21.03 0.08
N ARG A 100 5.49 -19.99 0.71
CA ARG A 100 6.37 -20.12 1.88
C ARG A 100 5.62 -20.60 3.12
N THR A 101 4.42 -20.08 3.37
CA THR A 101 3.69 -20.32 4.63
C THR A 101 2.74 -21.50 4.55
N VAL A 102 1.93 -21.57 3.50
CA VAL A 102 0.91 -22.62 3.31
C VAL A 102 1.48 -23.81 2.56
N GLY A 103 2.43 -23.61 1.65
CA GLY A 103 2.95 -24.68 0.79
C GLY A 103 3.59 -25.86 1.53
N LEU A 104 4.12 -25.63 2.73
CA LEU A 104 4.66 -26.70 3.59
C LEU A 104 3.56 -27.53 4.27
N LEU A 105 2.38 -26.95 4.51
CA LEU A 105 1.29 -27.57 5.27
C LEU A 105 0.19 -28.14 4.37
N ALA A 106 -0.13 -27.43 3.28
CA ALA A 106 -1.23 -27.75 2.37
C ALA A 106 -0.86 -27.37 0.92
N PRO A 107 0.09 -28.08 0.29
CA PRO A 107 0.58 -27.75 -1.06
C PRO A 107 -0.52 -27.76 -2.12
N SER A 108 -1.54 -28.60 -1.97
CA SER A 108 -2.70 -28.67 -2.88
C SER A 108 -3.59 -27.43 -2.81
N ALA A 109 -3.60 -26.69 -1.69
CA ALA A 109 -4.38 -25.46 -1.52
C ALA A 109 -3.72 -24.24 -2.17
N VAL A 110 -2.39 -24.24 -2.32
CA VAL A 110 -1.62 -23.08 -2.79
C VAL A 110 -2.12 -22.52 -4.13
N PRO A 111 -2.32 -23.33 -5.20
CA PRO A 111 -2.77 -22.79 -6.47
C PRO A 111 -4.13 -22.09 -6.38
N TRP A 112 -5.03 -22.59 -5.54
CA TRP A 112 -6.35 -22.00 -5.34
C TRP A 112 -6.29 -20.70 -4.54
N LEU A 113 -5.43 -20.63 -3.51
CA LEU A 113 -5.19 -19.40 -2.76
C LEU A 113 -4.57 -18.31 -3.64
N VAL A 114 -3.68 -18.68 -4.57
CA VAL A 114 -3.11 -17.74 -5.55
C VAL A 114 -4.20 -17.23 -6.52
N VAL A 115 -5.08 -18.10 -7.01
CA VAL A 115 -6.23 -17.70 -7.85
C VAL A 115 -7.19 -16.77 -7.08
N MET A 116 -7.49 -17.10 -5.82
CA MET A 116 -8.33 -16.28 -4.95
C MET A 116 -7.70 -14.90 -4.73
N THR A 117 -6.41 -14.87 -4.36
CA THR A 117 -5.65 -13.62 -4.18
C THR A 117 -5.70 -12.76 -5.44
N SER A 118 -5.43 -13.36 -6.60
CA SER A 118 -5.49 -12.64 -7.89
C SER A 118 -6.88 -12.07 -8.18
N THR A 119 -7.93 -12.86 -7.93
CA THR A 119 -9.33 -12.42 -8.14
C THR A 119 -9.74 -11.28 -7.22
N LEU A 120 -9.39 -11.38 -5.93
CA LEU A 120 -9.71 -10.36 -4.94
C LEU A 120 -8.94 -9.06 -5.18
N CYS A 121 -7.66 -9.16 -5.53
CA CYS A 121 -6.85 -8.00 -5.83
C CYS A 121 -7.29 -7.35 -7.15
N PHE A 122 -7.42 -8.12 -8.24
CA PHE A 122 -7.82 -7.62 -9.56
C PHE A 122 -9.32 -7.76 -9.81
N SER A 123 -10.10 -7.11 -8.97
CA SER A 123 -11.56 -7.05 -9.11
C SER A 123 -11.99 -5.86 -9.95
N LEU A 124 -12.93 -6.07 -10.88
CA LEU A 124 -13.59 -4.98 -11.61
C LEU A 124 -14.50 -4.13 -10.71
N SER A 125 -14.89 -4.62 -9.53
CA SER A 125 -15.63 -3.81 -8.55
C SER A 125 -14.80 -2.62 -8.05
N ALA A 126 -13.47 -2.78 -7.99
CA ALA A 126 -12.51 -1.75 -7.62
C ALA A 126 -12.07 -0.91 -8.84
N TRP A 127 -12.94 -0.71 -9.84
CA TRP A 127 -12.61 -0.04 -11.10
C TRP A 127 -11.98 1.33 -10.90
N GLU A 128 -12.42 2.09 -9.89
CA GLU A 128 -11.90 3.42 -9.58
C GLU A 128 -10.41 3.39 -9.24
N ASN A 129 -9.96 2.35 -8.53
CA ASN A 129 -8.54 2.16 -8.22
C ASN A 129 -7.69 1.87 -9.47
N TRP A 130 -8.31 1.32 -10.52
CA TRP A 130 -7.61 0.88 -11.73
C TRP A 130 -7.56 1.95 -12.81
N ILE A 131 -8.59 2.79 -12.93
CA ILE A 131 -8.66 3.83 -13.97
C ILE A 131 -8.30 5.23 -13.47
N TRP A 132 -7.94 5.39 -12.19
CA TRP A 132 -7.49 6.67 -11.65
C TRP A 132 -5.97 6.65 -11.43
N GLY A 133 -5.23 7.45 -12.21
CA GLY A 133 -3.76 7.46 -12.18
C GLY A 133 -3.16 7.79 -10.80
N TRP A 134 -3.86 8.57 -9.98
CA TRP A 134 -3.44 8.93 -8.62
C TRP A 134 -3.26 7.72 -7.69
N GLN A 135 -3.85 6.57 -8.04
CA GLN A 135 -3.88 5.35 -7.24
C GLN A 135 -2.52 4.64 -7.15
N VAL A 136 -1.52 5.08 -7.92
CA VAL A 136 -0.12 4.64 -7.77
C VAL A 136 0.31 4.69 -6.30
N GLN A 137 -0.04 5.75 -5.57
CA GLN A 137 0.34 5.91 -4.16
C GLN A 137 -0.21 4.79 -3.25
N ILE A 138 -1.45 4.35 -3.51
CA ILE A 138 -2.11 3.31 -2.72
C ILE A 138 -1.49 1.95 -3.06
N LEU A 139 -1.29 1.67 -4.35
CA LEU A 139 -0.69 0.42 -4.82
C LEU A 139 0.77 0.28 -4.34
N MET A 140 1.52 1.38 -4.24
CA MET A 140 2.86 1.37 -3.66
C MET A 140 2.85 0.98 -2.17
N VAL A 141 1.94 1.52 -1.35
CA VAL A 141 1.86 1.08 0.07
C VAL A 141 1.37 -0.36 0.21
N VAL A 142 0.49 -0.82 -0.69
CA VAL A 142 0.09 -2.24 -0.75
C VAL A 142 1.29 -3.14 -1.06
N LEU A 143 2.13 -2.76 -2.02
CA LEU A 143 3.38 -3.48 -2.31
C LEU A 143 4.32 -3.49 -1.08
N ALA A 144 4.42 -2.36 -0.37
CA ALA A 144 5.19 -2.27 0.86
C ALA A 144 4.71 -3.27 1.92
N ALA A 145 3.38 -3.33 2.14
CA ALA A 145 2.77 -4.26 3.09
C ALA A 145 3.02 -5.73 2.69
N SER A 146 2.84 -6.07 1.42
CA SER A 146 3.09 -7.41 0.89
C SER A 146 4.55 -7.84 1.06
N LEU A 147 5.50 -6.94 0.76
CA LEU A 147 6.93 -7.19 0.96
C LEU A 147 7.29 -7.36 2.44
N ALA A 148 6.73 -6.51 3.32
CA ALA A 148 6.94 -6.61 4.75
C ALA A 148 6.44 -7.97 5.30
N ALA A 149 5.22 -8.38 4.92
CA ALA A 149 4.66 -9.67 5.31
C ALA A 149 5.54 -10.84 4.83
N TRP A 150 5.98 -10.80 3.57
CA TRP A 150 6.87 -11.82 3.02
C TRP A 150 8.23 -11.90 3.74
N LEU A 151 8.84 -10.76 4.07
CA LEU A 151 10.11 -10.67 4.80
C LEU A 151 9.97 -11.22 6.23
N VAL A 152 8.91 -10.82 6.95
CA VAL A 152 8.62 -11.28 8.31
C VAL A 152 8.37 -12.79 8.35
N ALA A 153 7.61 -13.33 7.39
CA ALA A 153 7.22 -14.74 7.38
C ALA A 153 8.39 -15.73 7.35
N GLY A 154 9.57 -15.31 6.90
CA GLY A 154 10.76 -16.14 6.93
C GLY A 154 11.84 -15.62 7.89
N TRP A 155 11.56 -14.58 8.67
CA TRP A 155 12.58 -13.87 9.45
C TRP A 155 13.04 -14.71 10.62
N ASP A 156 14.36 -14.84 10.76
CA ASP A 156 15.05 -15.52 11.84
C ASP A 156 15.55 -14.57 12.93
N GLY A 157 15.21 -13.27 12.83
CA GLY A 157 15.68 -12.19 13.69
C GLY A 157 17.07 -11.64 13.33
N GLY A 158 17.61 -11.89 12.13
CA GLY A 158 18.85 -11.25 11.66
C GLY A 158 18.71 -9.73 11.45
N TRP A 159 19.77 -8.97 11.75
CA TRP A 159 19.82 -7.50 11.61
C TRP A 159 19.69 -7.01 10.17
N PHE A 160 20.22 -7.75 9.21
CA PHE A 160 20.08 -7.40 7.80
C PHE A 160 18.61 -7.38 7.36
N ARG A 161 17.83 -8.38 7.78
CA ARG A 161 16.38 -8.41 7.51
C ARG A 161 15.62 -7.32 8.24
N LEU A 162 16.04 -6.92 9.45
CA LEU A 162 15.50 -5.73 10.11
C LEU A 162 15.74 -4.47 9.28
N ALA A 163 16.95 -4.28 8.76
CA ALA A 163 17.27 -3.13 7.90
C ALA A 163 16.40 -3.13 6.63
N LEU A 164 16.21 -4.28 5.98
CA LEU A 164 15.30 -4.40 4.84
C LEU A 164 13.85 -4.06 5.22
N LEU A 165 13.36 -4.55 6.36
CA LEU A 165 12.02 -4.23 6.86
C LEU A 165 11.85 -2.74 7.14
N VAL A 166 12.86 -2.08 7.70
CA VAL A 166 12.88 -0.63 7.88
C VAL A 166 12.80 0.08 6.53
N CYS A 167 13.60 -0.32 5.53
CA CYS A 167 13.54 0.26 4.19
C CYS A 167 12.15 0.10 3.54
N VAL A 168 11.54 -1.08 3.65
CA VAL A 168 10.20 -1.35 3.12
C VAL A 168 9.13 -0.54 3.85
N ALA A 169 9.22 -0.41 5.18
CA ALA A 169 8.31 0.41 5.95
C ALA A 169 8.44 1.91 5.59
N LEU A 170 9.66 2.42 5.44
CA LEU A 170 9.93 3.79 4.97
C LEU A 170 9.37 4.02 3.56
N TYR A 171 9.54 3.05 2.66
CA TYR A 171 8.91 3.07 1.34
C TYR A 171 7.39 3.20 1.45
N GLY A 172 6.76 2.44 2.35
CA GLY A 172 5.33 2.57 2.65
C GLY A 172 4.94 3.95 3.19
N VAL A 173 5.64 4.47 4.20
CA VAL A 173 5.39 5.78 4.83
C VAL A 173 5.47 6.92 3.83
N LEU A 174 6.43 6.87 2.91
CA LEU A 174 6.63 7.87 1.86
C LEU A 174 5.74 7.65 0.62
N SER A 175 4.94 6.58 0.63
CA SER A 175 3.94 6.28 -0.39
C SER A 175 2.55 6.67 0.05
N PHE A 176 2.15 6.32 1.28
CA PHE A 176 0.84 6.64 1.83
C PHE A 176 0.84 6.62 3.36
N GLY A 177 -0.09 7.34 4.01
CA GLY A 177 -0.10 7.48 5.48
C GLY A 177 -0.24 6.17 6.25
N SER A 178 -0.92 5.17 5.69
CA SER A 178 -1.04 3.84 6.31
C SER A 178 0.31 3.12 6.46
N GLY A 179 1.35 3.54 5.76
CA GLY A 179 2.72 3.05 5.96
C GLY A 179 3.27 3.30 7.36
N LEU A 180 2.73 4.29 8.10
CA LEU A 180 3.09 4.50 9.52
C LEU A 180 2.68 3.30 10.39
N VAL A 181 1.61 2.61 10.04
CA VAL A 181 1.19 1.36 10.71
C VAL A 181 2.22 0.26 10.46
N LEU A 182 2.69 0.10 9.22
CA LEU A 182 3.75 -0.87 8.90
C LEU A 182 5.02 -0.60 9.72
N LEU A 183 5.38 0.66 9.88
CA LEU A 183 6.52 1.05 10.70
C LEU A 183 6.30 0.69 12.18
N ALA A 184 5.13 0.98 12.74
CA ALA A 184 4.78 0.64 14.12
C ALA A 184 4.82 -0.88 14.36
N LEU A 185 4.39 -1.69 13.38
CA LEU A 185 4.41 -3.15 13.44
C LEU A 185 5.83 -3.75 13.42
N LEU A 186 6.88 -2.97 13.11
CA LEU A 186 8.26 -3.44 13.20
C LEU A 186 8.67 -3.78 14.64
N VAL A 187 8.12 -3.09 15.63
CA VAL A 187 8.46 -3.33 17.05
C VAL A 187 8.00 -4.72 17.50
N PRO A 188 6.70 -5.09 17.40
CA PRO A 188 6.27 -6.44 17.73
C PRO A 188 6.91 -7.48 16.80
N ALA A 189 7.09 -7.19 15.51
CA ALA A 189 7.78 -8.13 14.61
C ALA A 189 9.22 -8.40 15.08
N ALA A 190 9.98 -7.38 15.49
CA ALA A 190 11.35 -7.52 16.00
C ALA A 190 11.43 -8.26 17.33
N TRP A 191 10.40 -8.09 18.17
CA TRP A 191 10.27 -8.78 19.45
C TRP A 191 9.98 -10.28 19.26
N PHE A 192 9.07 -10.62 18.35
CA PHE A 192 8.60 -11.99 18.10
C PHE A 192 9.34 -12.72 16.95
N ALA A 193 10.36 -12.11 16.34
CA ALA A 193 11.02 -12.63 15.14
C ALA A 193 11.58 -14.06 15.28
N SER A 194 12.02 -14.48 16.47
CA SER A 194 12.49 -15.85 16.67
C SER A 194 12.58 -16.24 18.14
N ASP A 195 12.03 -17.41 18.48
CA ASP A 195 12.14 -18.01 19.81
C ASP A 195 13.52 -18.57 20.14
N ARG A 196 14.38 -18.71 19.13
CA ARG A 196 15.74 -19.26 19.29
C ARG A 196 16.76 -18.22 19.78
N GLN A 197 16.36 -16.96 19.90
CA GLN A 197 17.29 -15.88 20.23
C GLN A 197 17.26 -15.48 21.70
N SER A 198 18.42 -15.05 22.20
CA SER A 198 18.57 -14.54 23.56
C SER A 198 17.73 -13.28 23.80
N PRO A 199 17.18 -13.08 25.01
CA PRO A 199 16.39 -11.88 25.34
C PRO A 199 17.09 -10.54 25.01
N PRO A 200 18.39 -10.35 25.27
CA PRO A 200 19.08 -9.08 24.94
C PRO A 200 19.07 -8.75 23.45
N ALA A 201 19.19 -9.75 22.57
CA ALA A 201 19.15 -9.53 21.12
C ALA A 201 17.76 -9.07 20.64
N ARG A 202 16.69 -9.63 21.23
CA ARG A 202 15.30 -9.22 20.95
C ARG A 202 15.04 -7.79 21.42
N ILE A 203 15.46 -7.46 22.65
CA ILE A 203 15.36 -6.11 23.22
C ILE A 203 16.12 -5.10 22.36
N GLY A 204 17.36 -5.41 21.97
CA GLY A 204 18.17 -4.52 21.12
C GLY A 204 17.49 -4.20 19.79
N ARG A 205 16.96 -5.21 19.09
CA ARG A 205 16.25 -4.99 17.83
C ARG A 205 14.94 -4.23 18.01
N ALA A 206 14.14 -4.59 19.01
CA ALA A 206 12.88 -3.90 19.29
C ALA A 206 13.16 -2.44 19.68
N GLY A 207 14.22 -2.16 20.44
CA GLY A 207 14.68 -0.82 20.77
C GLY A 207 15.11 -0.02 19.54
N VAL A 208 15.87 -0.63 18.61
CA VAL A 208 16.21 0.00 17.33
C VAL A 208 14.97 0.28 16.49
N ALA A 209 14.06 -0.69 16.36
CA ALA A 209 12.81 -0.51 15.63
C ALA A 209 11.97 0.63 16.24
N PHE A 210 11.87 0.68 17.57
CA PHE A 210 11.16 1.74 18.28
C PHE A 210 11.80 3.11 18.07
N ALA A 211 13.13 3.21 18.16
CA ALA A 211 13.84 4.45 17.88
C ALA A 211 13.59 4.96 16.46
N VAL A 212 13.58 4.06 15.47
CA VAL A 212 13.22 4.39 14.08
C VAL A 212 11.78 4.88 13.98
N VAL A 213 10.82 4.19 14.61
CA VAL A 213 9.41 4.62 14.64
C VAL A 213 9.29 6.05 15.17
N VAL A 214 9.89 6.33 16.32
CA VAL A 214 9.84 7.65 16.96
C VAL A 214 10.49 8.71 16.07
N ALA A 215 11.67 8.43 15.52
CA ALA A 215 12.38 9.38 14.66
C ALA A 215 11.58 9.72 13.39
N VAL A 216 11.01 8.73 12.72
CA VAL A 216 10.20 8.93 11.51
C VAL A 216 8.89 9.63 11.84
N ALA A 217 8.20 9.23 12.91
CA ALA A 217 6.96 9.88 13.34
C ALA A 217 7.19 11.36 13.69
N ALA A 218 8.28 11.67 14.40
CA ALA A 218 8.67 13.04 14.73
C ALA A 218 9.04 13.87 13.49
N LEU A 219 9.64 13.25 12.47
CA LEU A 219 9.92 13.92 11.19
C LEU A 219 8.64 14.14 10.38
N TYR A 220 7.76 13.13 10.35
CA TYR A 220 6.49 13.14 9.61
C TYR A 220 5.55 14.25 10.11
N SER A 221 5.50 14.43 11.44
CA SER A 221 4.64 15.40 12.11
C SER A 221 5.09 16.86 11.98
N ARG A 222 6.30 17.13 11.46
CA ARG A 222 6.79 18.51 11.31
C ARG A 222 5.98 19.30 10.31
N GLY A 223 5.21 20.28 10.79
CA GLY A 223 4.30 21.06 9.94
C GLY A 223 3.12 20.25 9.44
N PHE A 224 2.74 19.18 10.16
CA PHE A 224 1.51 18.45 9.91
C PHE A 224 0.31 19.28 10.38
N SER A 225 -0.68 19.46 9.51
CA SER A 225 -1.97 20.07 9.84
C SER A 225 -3.09 19.09 9.52
N TYR A 226 -3.98 18.83 10.47
CA TYR A 226 -5.11 17.94 10.22
C TYR A 226 -6.03 18.54 9.14
N PRO A 227 -6.42 17.78 8.09
CA PRO A 227 -7.33 18.29 7.06
C PRO A 227 -8.72 18.57 7.65
N GLU A 228 -9.18 19.83 7.59
CA GLU A 228 -10.47 20.24 8.17
C GLU A 228 -11.68 19.52 7.57
N GLN A 229 -11.55 19.03 6.33
CA GLN A 229 -12.60 18.33 5.61
C GLN A 229 -12.80 16.89 6.10
N HIS A 230 -11.89 16.35 6.91
CA HIS A 230 -11.91 14.95 7.34
C HIS A 230 -12.59 14.77 8.71
N PRO A 231 -13.23 13.61 8.96
CA PRO A 231 -13.92 13.35 10.23
C PRO A 231 -12.95 13.28 11.40
N SER A 232 -13.30 13.93 12.52
CA SER A 232 -12.49 13.96 13.74
C SER A 232 -11.87 12.59 14.08
N PRO A 233 -10.57 12.52 14.43
CA PRO A 233 -9.93 11.27 14.87
C PRO A 233 -10.62 10.64 16.09
N LEU A 234 -11.36 11.42 16.87
CA LEU A 234 -12.11 10.96 18.03
C LEU A 234 -13.48 10.34 17.67
N PHE A 235 -13.85 10.31 16.40
CA PHE A 235 -15.11 9.70 15.93
C PHE A 235 -15.23 8.24 16.37
N VAL A 236 -14.14 7.47 16.34
CA VAL A 236 -14.13 6.07 16.78
C VAL A 236 -14.50 5.91 18.26
N VAL A 237 -14.15 6.90 19.10
CA VAL A 237 -14.46 6.88 20.54
C VAL A 237 -15.91 7.30 20.77
N ALA A 238 -16.40 8.29 20.01
CA ALA A 238 -17.77 8.76 20.12
C ALA A 238 -18.80 7.77 19.53
N HIS A 239 -18.43 7.06 18.46
CA HIS A 239 -19.30 6.18 17.66
C HIS A 239 -18.67 4.80 17.40
N PRO A 240 -18.36 4.01 18.45
CA PRO A 240 -17.60 2.77 18.30
C PRO A 240 -18.34 1.70 17.48
N VAL A 241 -19.68 1.63 17.60
CA VAL A 241 -20.50 0.67 16.84
C VAL A 241 -20.53 1.03 15.37
N ASP A 242 -20.79 2.31 15.04
CA ASP A 242 -20.85 2.78 13.66
C ASP A 242 -19.48 2.62 12.97
N TYR A 243 -18.40 2.92 13.69
CA TYR A 243 -17.04 2.68 13.19
C TYR A 243 -16.77 1.19 12.97
N GLY A 244 -17.22 0.32 13.87
CA GLY A 244 -17.13 -1.13 13.70
C GLY A 244 -17.85 -1.61 12.43
N VAL A 245 -19.09 -1.16 12.22
CA VAL A 245 -19.85 -1.47 11.00
C VAL A 245 -19.15 -0.93 9.75
N TYR A 246 -18.59 0.28 9.82
CA TYR A 246 -17.80 0.85 8.73
C TYR A 246 -16.59 -0.03 8.37
N VAL A 247 -15.83 -0.49 9.37
CA VAL A 247 -14.66 -1.36 9.13
C VAL A 247 -15.07 -2.69 8.49
N LEU A 248 -16.12 -3.35 9.01
CA LEU A 248 -16.63 -4.60 8.43
C LEU A 248 -17.13 -4.38 7.00
N ALA A 249 -17.90 -3.32 6.76
CA ALA A 249 -18.39 -2.97 5.43
C ALA A 249 -17.24 -2.67 4.46
N TYR A 250 -16.19 -1.97 4.92
CA TYR A 250 -15.01 -1.67 4.10
C TYR A 250 -14.27 -2.95 3.70
N MET A 251 -14.10 -3.90 4.63
CA MET A 251 -13.46 -5.19 4.34
C MET A 251 -14.28 -6.06 3.37
N GLY A 252 -15.60 -6.09 3.52
CA GLY A 252 -16.50 -6.85 2.65
C GLY A 252 -16.89 -6.14 1.34
N ALA A 253 -16.48 -4.88 1.13
CA ALA A 253 -16.88 -4.08 -0.03
C ALA A 253 -16.50 -4.74 -1.36
N GLY A 254 -15.37 -5.46 -1.42
CA GLY A 254 -14.94 -6.19 -2.63
C GLY A 254 -15.91 -7.29 -3.09
N LEU A 255 -16.78 -7.78 -2.20
CA LEU A 255 -17.78 -8.80 -2.49
C LEU A 255 -19.21 -8.24 -2.59
N ALA A 256 -19.49 -7.10 -1.95
CA ALA A 256 -20.84 -6.58 -1.83
C ALA A 256 -20.94 -5.03 -1.80
N ALA A 257 -20.18 -4.34 -2.65
CA ALA A 257 -20.11 -2.87 -2.72
C ALA A 257 -21.48 -2.15 -2.84
N GLY A 258 -22.51 -2.80 -3.38
CA GLY A 258 -23.84 -2.21 -3.57
C GLY A 258 -24.69 -2.04 -2.30
N SER A 259 -24.25 -2.57 -1.14
CA SER A 259 -25.01 -2.51 0.11
C SER A 259 -24.08 -2.56 1.32
N VAL A 260 -24.11 -1.51 2.16
CA VAL A 260 -23.33 -1.46 3.41
C VAL A 260 -23.64 -2.64 4.31
N ARG A 261 -24.91 -3.02 4.45
CA ARG A 261 -25.34 -4.15 5.28
C ARG A 261 -24.79 -5.48 4.77
N THR A 262 -24.81 -5.68 3.45
CA THR A 262 -24.31 -6.92 2.84
C THR A 262 -22.80 -6.97 2.92
N ALA A 263 -22.11 -5.86 2.66
CA ALA A 263 -20.67 -5.75 2.82
C ALA A 263 -20.23 -6.02 4.27
N ALA A 264 -20.93 -5.44 5.26
CA ALA A 264 -20.64 -5.66 6.67
C ALA A 264 -20.85 -7.12 7.12
N ALA A 265 -21.70 -7.87 6.44
CA ALA A 265 -21.89 -9.30 6.72
C ALA A 265 -20.78 -10.19 6.13
N TRP A 266 -20.04 -9.70 5.13
CA TRP A 266 -18.94 -10.42 4.48
C TRP A 266 -17.57 -10.11 5.10
N GLY A 267 -17.40 -8.97 5.77
CA GLY A 267 -16.16 -8.59 6.47
C GLY A 267 -16.10 -9.11 7.89
#